data_AF-A0A1C4E330-F1
#
_entry.id   AF-A0A1C4E330-F1
#
_cell.length_a   1.000
_cell.length_b   1.000
_cell.length_c   1.000
_cell.angle_alpha   90.00
_cell.angle_beta   90.00
_cell.angle_gamma   90.00
#
_symmetry.space_group_name_H-M   'P 1'
#
loop_
_entity.id
_entity.type
_entity.pdbx_description
1 polymer ?
#
loop_
_entity_poly.entity_id
_entity_poly.type
_entity_poly.pdbx_seq_one_letter_code
_entity_poly.pdbx_strand_id
1 'polypeptide(L)'
;MFKYINNISFCRIPPGKFRFGMDWNMLEFVKKSENYRIPIEWLLKETPLNEIYLDEYDISDTPITVGMMSEFFKYNPKIAIPKELKYNIDNHNMDLPAYPISYELALSFCAWLSFMLNEWIDLPTECEWEKSSRGTGDRTFPWGDSENYEILNIRKNGMPSKPINIKTHLENVSIYGVYDLAGNVEEWTKSYNKPYKNSKLIYSNLLSYPILRGGTSEHGIDLARSTRRHGNHPSLYTGFRIVKRKNAANITSIMYQNVQKSNNLKIGDFVLGKILNIDSDSIVIHLLNDIKTLVNIESLPTEIVELFGSFKNKDSEILLKIEDIINDIYLCKRPSLEEIDQFFTVNQSSKTEKNNLELNRYHGWGI
;
A
#
# COMPACT_ATOMS: atom_id res chain seq x y z
N MET A 1 34.68 -11.63 -6.55
CA MET A 1 34.20 -10.24 -6.71
C MET A 1 32.71 -10.30 -7.00
N PHE A 2 31.89 -9.48 -6.35
CA PHE A 2 30.45 -9.45 -6.59
C PHE A 2 30.17 -8.85 -7.98
N LYS A 3 29.47 -9.61 -8.83
CA LYS A 3 29.10 -9.21 -10.19
C LYS A 3 27.83 -8.36 -10.18
N TYR A 4 26.85 -8.70 -9.36
CA TYR A 4 25.53 -8.06 -9.40
C TYR A 4 25.37 -6.99 -8.32
N ILE A 5 25.71 -7.27 -7.06
CA ILE A 5 25.45 -6.31 -5.98
C ILE A 5 26.36 -5.07 -6.02
N ASN A 6 27.53 -5.15 -6.64
CA ASN A 6 28.42 -3.99 -6.84
C ASN A 6 27.91 -3.02 -7.92
N ASN A 7 26.97 -3.46 -8.77
CA ASN A 7 26.44 -2.69 -9.90
C ASN A 7 25.01 -2.20 -9.65
N ILE A 8 24.50 -2.28 -8.41
CA ILE A 8 23.19 -1.72 -8.08
C ILE A 8 23.28 -0.21 -8.27
N SER A 9 22.48 0.30 -9.20
CA SER A 9 22.34 1.72 -9.45
C SER A 9 21.29 2.31 -8.50
N PHE A 10 21.57 3.51 -8.00
CA PHE A 10 20.71 4.19 -7.05
C PHE A 10 20.32 5.58 -7.56
N CYS A 11 19.06 5.93 -7.37
CA CYS A 11 18.53 7.27 -7.61
C CYS A 11 18.48 8.04 -6.29
N ARG A 12 19.09 9.23 -6.29
CA ARG A 12 19.07 10.15 -5.17
C ARG A 12 17.71 10.83 -5.06
N ILE A 13 16.99 10.60 -3.97
CA ILE A 13 15.74 11.30 -3.67
C ILE A 13 16.03 12.47 -2.70
N PRO A 14 15.73 13.72 -3.08
CA PRO A 14 16.06 14.88 -2.26
C PRO A 14 15.24 14.92 -0.97
N PRO A 15 15.76 15.51 0.12
CA PRO A 15 15.00 15.68 1.34
C PRO A 15 13.86 16.69 1.11
N GLY A 16 12.85 16.67 1.97
CA GLY A 16 11.82 17.70 1.98
C GLY A 16 10.44 17.20 2.36
N LYS A 17 9.53 18.16 2.51
CA LYS A 17 8.11 17.90 2.71
C LYS A 17 7.53 17.14 1.52
N PHE A 18 6.72 16.14 1.84
CA PHE A 18 6.06 15.28 0.89
C PHE A 18 4.62 15.06 1.33
N ARG A 19 3.68 15.31 0.42
CA ARG A 19 2.27 14.99 0.61
C ARG A 19 2.03 13.58 0.06
N PHE A 20 1.41 12.71 0.85
CA PHE A 20 1.19 11.31 0.50
C PHE A 20 -0.26 10.87 0.77
N GLY A 21 -0.71 9.86 0.03
CA GLY A 21 -2.11 9.46 0.02
C GLY A 21 -3.00 10.41 -0.80
N MET A 22 -4.30 10.41 -0.48
CA MET A 22 -5.34 11.12 -1.22
C MET A 22 -6.34 11.77 -0.27
N ASP A 23 -6.83 12.96 -0.64
CA ASP A 23 -7.98 13.55 0.01
C ASP A 23 -9.26 12.86 -0.46
N TRP A 24 -10.22 12.71 0.44
CA TRP A 24 -11.53 12.18 0.07
C TRP A 24 -12.23 13.15 -0.89
N ASN A 25 -12.64 12.62 -2.03
CA ASN A 25 -13.53 13.27 -2.98
C ASN A 25 -14.47 12.21 -3.56
N MET A 26 -15.76 12.27 -3.22
CA MET A 26 -16.72 11.24 -3.61
C MET A 26 -16.75 11.01 -5.14
N LEU A 27 -16.80 12.08 -5.94
CA LEU A 27 -16.89 11.98 -7.39
C LEU A 27 -15.64 11.32 -8.00
N GLU A 28 -14.45 11.69 -7.51
CA GLU A 28 -13.20 11.10 -7.96
C GLU A 28 -13.11 9.62 -7.59
N PHE A 29 -13.50 9.26 -6.35
CA PHE A 29 -13.42 7.89 -5.86
C PHE A 29 -14.43 6.98 -6.57
N VAL A 30 -15.66 7.46 -6.82
CA VAL A 30 -16.66 6.75 -7.65
C VAL A 30 -16.11 6.53 -9.05
N LYS A 31 -15.59 7.58 -9.70
CA LYS A 31 -14.99 7.46 -11.03
C LYS A 31 -13.86 6.43 -11.08
N LYS A 32 -12.98 6.41 -10.07
CA LYS A 32 -11.90 5.40 -9.98
C LYS A 32 -12.46 3.99 -9.74
N SER A 33 -13.43 3.85 -8.84
CA SER A 33 -14.09 2.58 -8.54
C SER A 33 -14.74 1.99 -9.79
N GLU A 34 -15.47 2.79 -10.57
CA GLU A 34 -16.10 2.36 -11.83
C GLU A 34 -15.08 2.06 -12.92
N ASN A 35 -14.10 2.96 -13.13
CA ASN A 35 -13.07 2.79 -14.16
C ASN A 35 -12.24 1.52 -13.96
N TYR A 36 -11.84 1.27 -12.71
CA TYR A 36 -11.03 0.12 -12.35
C TYR A 36 -11.84 -1.13 -11.98
N ARG A 37 -13.17 -0.99 -11.85
CA ARG A 37 -14.09 -2.04 -11.38
C ARG A 37 -13.64 -2.63 -10.04
N ILE A 38 -13.33 -1.75 -9.09
CA ILE A 38 -12.90 -2.12 -7.73
C ILE A 38 -13.84 -1.52 -6.70
N PRO A 39 -14.01 -2.15 -5.52
CA PRO A 39 -14.75 -1.56 -4.42
C PRO A 39 -14.14 -0.23 -3.95
N ILE A 40 -14.99 0.74 -3.63
CA ILE A 40 -14.56 2.07 -3.14
C ILE A 40 -13.77 1.95 -1.81
N GLU A 41 -14.07 0.95 -1.00
CA GLU A 41 -13.42 0.69 0.29
C GLU A 41 -11.92 0.45 0.14
N TRP A 42 -11.49 -0.11 -1.00
CA TRP A 42 -10.08 -0.36 -1.27
C TRP A 42 -9.29 0.93 -1.47
N LEU A 43 -9.96 1.98 -1.97
CA LEU A 43 -9.41 3.32 -2.14
C LEU A 43 -9.33 4.07 -0.81
N LEU A 44 -10.22 3.79 0.14
CA LEU A 44 -10.24 4.49 1.44
C LEU A 44 -8.96 4.29 2.24
N LYS A 45 -8.22 3.21 1.99
CA LYS A 45 -6.90 2.97 2.61
C LYS A 45 -5.86 4.01 2.19
N GLU A 46 -6.08 4.70 1.08
CA GLU A 46 -5.21 5.77 0.57
C GLU A 46 -5.51 7.11 1.26
N THR A 47 -6.47 7.17 2.20
CA THR A 47 -6.93 8.40 2.85
C THR A 47 -6.58 8.50 4.35
N PRO A 48 -6.49 9.72 4.91
CA PRO A 48 -6.52 11.01 4.22
C PRO A 48 -5.14 11.40 3.67
N LEU A 49 -5.10 12.44 2.84
CA LEU A 49 -3.85 13.06 2.45
C LEU A 49 -3.12 13.56 3.70
N ASN A 50 -1.84 13.21 3.80
CA ASN A 50 -0.98 13.60 4.89
C ASN A 50 0.27 14.28 4.36
N GLU A 51 0.98 14.99 5.25
CA GLU A 51 2.29 15.58 4.97
C GLU A 51 3.32 14.99 5.95
N ILE A 52 4.48 14.64 5.41
CA ILE A 52 5.65 14.23 6.20
C ILE A 52 6.90 14.90 5.62
N TYR A 53 7.89 15.17 6.48
CA TYR A 53 9.23 15.51 6.04
C TYR A 53 10.03 14.21 5.89
N LEU A 54 10.53 13.93 4.68
CA LEU A 54 11.45 12.84 4.43
C LEU A 54 12.87 13.39 4.34
N ASP A 55 13.79 12.79 5.08
CA ASP A 55 15.22 12.99 4.86
C ASP A 55 15.61 12.52 3.47
N GLU A 56 16.83 12.87 3.07
CA GLU A 56 17.36 12.42 1.80
C GLU A 56 17.72 10.92 1.88
N TYR A 57 17.37 10.16 0.85
CA TYR A 57 17.68 8.73 0.75
C TYR A 57 18.02 8.38 -0.71
N ASP A 58 18.63 7.23 -0.89
CA ASP A 58 18.92 6.66 -2.21
C ASP A 58 18.05 5.42 -2.39
N ILE A 59 17.36 5.27 -3.50
CA ILE A 59 16.54 4.09 -3.79
C ILE A 59 17.13 3.35 -5.00
N SER A 60 17.11 2.01 -5.00
CA SER A 60 17.55 1.27 -6.18
C SER A 60 16.66 1.64 -7.38
N ASP A 61 17.32 1.92 -8.51
CA ASP A 61 16.65 2.42 -9.72
C ASP A 61 15.74 1.36 -10.36
N THR A 62 15.93 0.08 -10.03
CA THR A 62 15.05 -1.04 -10.39
C THR A 62 14.69 -1.89 -9.16
N PRO A 63 13.73 -2.82 -9.28
CA PRO A 63 13.58 -3.91 -8.34
C PRO A 63 14.89 -4.73 -8.21
N ILE A 64 15.05 -5.41 -7.08
CA ILE A 64 16.14 -6.38 -6.89
C ILE A 64 15.95 -7.54 -7.86
N THR A 65 17.02 -7.89 -8.59
CA THR A 65 16.96 -8.89 -9.66
C THR A 65 17.29 -10.30 -9.18
N VAL A 66 16.94 -11.29 -10.00
CA VAL A 66 17.37 -12.68 -9.84
C VAL A 66 18.89 -12.79 -9.71
N GLY A 67 19.65 -12.02 -10.48
CA GLY A 67 21.11 -11.97 -10.40
C GLY A 67 21.62 -11.53 -9.03
N MET A 68 21.03 -10.48 -8.47
CA MET A 68 21.37 -9.98 -7.12
C MET A 68 21.04 -11.01 -6.03
N MET A 69 19.84 -11.61 -6.08
CA MET A 69 19.45 -12.68 -5.15
C MET A 69 20.34 -13.92 -5.28
N SER A 70 20.80 -14.25 -6.50
CA SER A 70 21.71 -15.38 -6.71
C SER A 70 23.03 -15.22 -5.94
N GLU A 71 23.52 -13.99 -5.78
CA GLU A 71 24.70 -13.72 -4.95
C GLU A 71 24.38 -13.86 -3.47
N PHE A 72 23.25 -13.33 -3.02
CA PHE A 72 22.80 -13.52 -1.64
C PHE A 72 22.76 -15.01 -1.25
N PHE A 73 22.16 -15.88 -2.07
CA PHE A 73 22.08 -17.30 -1.76
C PHE A 73 23.43 -18.03 -1.80
N LYS A 74 24.40 -17.58 -2.61
CA LYS A 74 25.77 -18.14 -2.61
C LYS A 74 26.46 -17.95 -1.25
N TYR A 75 26.23 -16.81 -0.60
CA TYR A 75 26.81 -16.50 0.71
C TYR A 75 25.93 -16.93 1.88
N ASN A 76 24.68 -17.33 1.61
CA ASN A 76 23.72 -17.78 2.62
C ASN A 76 23.11 -19.15 2.22
N PRO A 77 23.93 -20.21 2.03
CA PRO A 77 23.49 -21.48 1.44
C PRO A 77 22.49 -22.27 2.29
N LYS A 78 22.28 -21.88 3.56
CA LYS A 78 21.30 -22.50 4.45
C LYS A 78 19.88 -21.96 4.23
N ILE A 79 19.73 -20.84 3.52
CA ILE A 79 18.41 -20.25 3.22
C ILE A 79 17.83 -20.97 2.01
N ALA A 80 16.63 -21.50 2.15
CA ALA A 80 15.92 -22.16 1.06
C ALA A 80 15.60 -21.17 -0.05
N ILE A 81 15.85 -21.56 -1.29
CA ILE A 81 15.53 -20.76 -2.48
C ILE A 81 14.10 -21.12 -2.92
N PRO A 82 13.18 -20.15 -3.07
CA PRO A 82 11.86 -20.39 -3.66
C PRO A 82 11.97 -21.06 -5.04
N LYS A 83 11.04 -21.97 -5.36
CA LYS A 83 11.13 -22.84 -6.55
C LYS A 83 11.25 -22.05 -7.86
N GLU A 84 10.40 -21.05 -8.06
CA GLU A 84 10.37 -20.22 -9.27
C GLU A 84 11.63 -19.34 -9.36
N LEU A 85 12.11 -18.80 -8.23
CA LEU A 85 13.36 -18.05 -8.19
C LEU A 85 14.55 -18.95 -8.52
N LYS A 86 14.58 -20.18 -8.00
CA LYS A 86 15.59 -21.19 -8.31
C LYS A 86 15.58 -21.54 -9.80
N TYR A 87 14.40 -21.74 -10.39
CA TYR A 87 14.26 -21.94 -11.83
C TYR A 87 14.86 -20.77 -12.63
N ASN A 88 14.58 -19.53 -12.24
CA ASN A 88 15.14 -18.35 -12.92
C ASN A 88 16.66 -18.26 -12.79
N ILE A 89 17.23 -18.62 -11.63
CA ILE A 89 18.68 -18.69 -11.42
C ILE A 89 19.29 -19.75 -12.34
N ASP A 90 18.71 -20.95 -12.39
CA ASP A 90 19.25 -22.09 -13.14
C ASP A 90 19.16 -21.89 -14.66
N ASN A 91 18.17 -21.11 -15.13
CA ASN A 91 18.00 -20.75 -16.54
C ASN A 91 18.69 -19.43 -16.92
N HIS A 92 19.51 -18.85 -16.03
CA HIS A 92 20.25 -17.60 -16.29
C HIS A 92 19.37 -16.37 -16.58
N ASN A 93 18.14 -16.30 -16.07
CA ASN A 93 17.24 -15.15 -16.20
C ASN A 93 17.60 -14.02 -15.19
N MET A 94 18.83 -13.52 -15.27
CA MET A 94 19.44 -12.71 -14.21
C MET A 94 18.88 -11.28 -14.09
N ASP A 95 18.27 -10.77 -15.17
CA ASP A 95 17.70 -9.41 -15.26
C ASP A 95 16.19 -9.39 -14.97
N LEU A 96 15.56 -10.54 -14.71
CA LEU A 96 14.21 -10.55 -14.15
C LEU A 96 14.24 -9.94 -12.74
N PRO A 97 13.17 -9.23 -12.32
CA PRO A 97 12.98 -8.99 -10.89
C PRO A 97 12.95 -10.33 -10.14
N ALA A 98 13.44 -10.35 -8.91
CA ALA A 98 13.37 -11.56 -8.09
C ALA A 98 11.95 -11.76 -7.55
N TYR A 99 11.38 -12.94 -7.80
CA TYR A 99 10.08 -13.38 -7.29
C TYR A 99 10.02 -14.92 -7.23
N PRO A 100 9.11 -15.53 -6.45
CA PRO A 100 8.39 -14.91 -5.32
C PRO A 100 9.37 -14.61 -4.17
N ILE A 101 9.20 -13.46 -3.53
CA ILE A 101 9.98 -13.07 -2.35
C ILE A 101 9.04 -12.89 -1.16
N SER A 102 9.31 -13.58 -0.04
CA SER A 102 8.62 -13.30 1.22
C SER A 102 9.20 -12.03 1.87
N TYR A 103 8.41 -11.41 2.74
CA TYR A 103 8.84 -10.21 3.47
C TYR A 103 10.13 -10.46 4.28
N GLU A 104 10.23 -11.61 4.94
CA GLU A 104 11.39 -12.02 5.76
C GLU A 104 12.63 -12.26 4.89
N LEU A 105 12.45 -12.83 3.69
CA LEU A 105 13.54 -13.03 2.74
C LEU A 105 14.07 -11.69 2.22
N ALA A 106 13.18 -10.73 1.93
CA ALA A 106 13.57 -9.38 1.52
C ALA A 106 14.35 -8.65 2.63
N LEU A 107 13.90 -8.77 3.88
CA LEU A 107 14.62 -8.23 5.05
C LEU A 107 15.98 -8.90 5.25
N SER A 108 16.06 -10.22 5.08
CA SER A 108 17.32 -10.97 5.18
C SER A 108 18.32 -10.53 4.11
N PHE A 109 17.86 -10.28 2.88
CA PHE A 109 18.68 -9.71 1.82
C PHE A 109 19.19 -8.31 2.20
N CYS A 110 18.32 -7.43 2.70
CA CYS A 110 18.71 -6.09 3.13
C CYS A 110 19.77 -6.12 4.25
N ALA A 111 19.59 -6.98 5.25
CA ALA A 111 20.53 -7.14 6.35
C ALA A 111 21.90 -7.66 5.87
N TRP A 112 21.90 -8.68 5.00
CA TRP A 112 23.13 -9.17 4.39
C TRP A 112 23.81 -8.10 3.55
N LEU A 113 23.07 -7.40 2.69
CA LEU A 113 23.65 -6.38 1.82
C LEU A 113 24.19 -5.19 2.63
N SER A 114 23.55 -4.84 3.74
CA SER A 114 24.06 -3.84 4.68
C SER A 114 25.44 -4.21 5.22
N PHE A 115 25.61 -5.47 5.65
CA PHE A 115 26.90 -5.99 6.09
C PHE A 115 27.94 -5.99 4.96
N MET A 116 27.54 -6.42 3.75
CA MET A 116 28.46 -6.53 2.62
C MET A 116 28.98 -5.18 2.12
N LEU A 117 28.14 -4.15 2.14
CA LEU A 117 28.48 -2.82 1.62
C LEU A 117 28.90 -1.84 2.72
N ASN A 118 28.76 -2.20 4.00
CA ASN A 118 28.94 -1.30 5.13
C ASN A 118 28.07 -0.02 4.99
N GLU A 119 26.83 -0.23 4.56
CA GLU A 119 25.83 0.81 4.30
C GLU A 119 24.53 0.43 4.99
N TRP A 120 23.71 1.41 5.40
CA TRP A 120 22.40 1.12 5.96
C TRP A 120 21.39 0.86 4.85
N ILE A 121 21.11 -0.43 4.57
CA ILE A 121 20.19 -0.87 3.53
C ILE A 121 18.95 -1.50 4.14
N ASP A 122 17.77 -1.09 3.69
CA ASP A 122 16.49 -1.64 4.12
C ASP A 122 15.47 -1.56 2.97
N LEU A 123 14.27 -2.08 3.23
CA LEU A 123 13.10 -1.80 2.40
C LEU A 123 12.72 -0.31 2.49
N PRO A 124 12.20 0.30 1.41
CA PRO A 124 11.60 1.62 1.48
C PRO A 124 10.41 1.61 2.44
N THR A 125 10.20 2.69 3.18
CA THR A 125 8.90 2.96 3.79
C THR A 125 7.87 3.22 2.70
N GLU A 126 6.59 3.12 3.04
CA GLU A 126 5.51 3.39 2.09
C GLU A 126 5.62 4.80 1.45
N CYS A 127 6.00 5.82 2.23
CA CYS A 127 6.14 7.18 1.71
C CYS A 127 7.44 7.39 0.92
N GLU A 128 8.53 6.73 1.29
CA GLU A 128 9.74 6.74 0.46
C GLU A 128 9.44 6.11 -0.91
N TRP A 129 8.69 5.01 -0.93
CA TRP A 129 8.26 4.39 -2.18
C TRP A 129 7.37 5.34 -3.01
N GLU A 130 6.33 5.91 -2.39
CA GLU A 130 5.39 6.80 -3.09
C GLU A 130 6.08 8.06 -3.62
N LYS A 131 6.93 8.71 -2.81
CA LYS A 131 7.70 9.87 -3.26
C LYS A 131 8.62 9.49 -4.42
N SER A 132 9.30 8.34 -4.35
CA SER A 132 10.15 7.86 -5.44
C SER A 132 9.37 7.61 -6.74
N SER A 133 8.08 7.32 -6.62
CA SER A 133 7.13 7.10 -7.72
C SER A 133 6.61 8.41 -8.32
N ARG A 134 5.85 9.21 -7.57
CA ARG A 134 5.15 10.37 -8.14
C ARG A 134 5.92 11.70 -8.04
N GLY A 135 7.03 11.72 -7.32
CA GLY A 135 7.67 12.96 -6.89
C GLY A 135 6.89 13.68 -5.80
N THR A 136 7.09 14.99 -5.68
CA THR A 136 6.33 15.84 -4.76
C THR A 136 5.04 16.40 -5.37
N GLY A 137 4.73 16.06 -6.63
CA GLY A 137 3.49 16.43 -7.30
C GLY A 137 2.44 15.32 -7.21
N ASP A 138 1.30 15.53 -7.87
CA ASP A 138 0.12 14.67 -7.75
C ASP A 138 -0.01 13.61 -8.86
N ARG A 139 1.14 13.13 -9.38
CA ARG A 139 1.14 12.14 -10.47
C ARG A 139 0.44 10.86 -10.05
N THR A 140 -0.49 10.40 -10.89
CA THR A 140 -1.20 9.13 -10.66
C THR A 140 -0.30 7.90 -10.86
N PHE A 141 0.62 7.96 -11.82
CA PHE A 141 1.60 6.93 -12.16
C PHE A 141 3.02 7.53 -12.14
N PRO A 142 4.08 6.70 -12.13
CA PRO A 142 5.46 7.21 -12.13
C PRO A 142 5.75 8.21 -13.26
N TRP A 143 5.21 7.94 -14.46
CA TRP A 143 5.42 8.73 -15.67
C TRP A 143 4.47 9.93 -15.81
N GLY A 144 3.40 10.03 -15.01
CA GLY A 144 2.39 11.09 -15.14
C GLY A 144 0.97 10.62 -14.83
N ASP A 145 -0.02 11.36 -15.33
CA ASP A 145 -1.43 11.15 -14.97
C ASP A 145 -2.22 10.27 -15.96
N SER A 146 -1.75 10.21 -17.20
CA SER A 146 -2.42 9.41 -18.24
C SER A 146 -2.09 7.93 -18.09
N GLU A 147 -3.13 7.10 -18.11
CA GLU A 147 -2.98 5.66 -18.26
C GLU A 147 -2.30 5.34 -19.59
N ASN A 148 -1.29 4.46 -19.56
CA ASN A 148 -0.61 4.00 -20.76
C ASN A 148 -0.24 2.52 -20.60
N TYR A 149 -1.07 1.65 -21.15
CA TYR A 149 -0.95 0.19 -21.03
C TYR A 149 0.23 -0.40 -21.82
N GLU A 150 0.86 0.38 -22.69
CA GLU A 150 1.98 -0.07 -23.53
C GLU A 150 3.34 0.05 -22.84
N ILE A 151 3.42 0.84 -21.77
CA ILE A 151 4.68 1.11 -21.05
C ILE A 151 4.73 0.42 -19.69
N LEU A 152 3.86 -0.54 -19.39
CA LEU A 152 3.97 -1.37 -18.19
C LEU A 152 3.58 -2.82 -18.44
N ASN A 153 4.06 -3.70 -17.56
CA ASN A 153 3.74 -5.13 -17.58
C ASN A 153 2.66 -5.45 -16.54
N ILE A 154 1.41 -5.55 -16.97
CA ILE A 154 0.25 -5.88 -16.13
C ILE A 154 -0.58 -7.00 -16.76
N ARG A 155 -1.67 -7.41 -16.09
CA ARG A 155 -2.66 -8.32 -16.65
C ARG A 155 -3.22 -7.76 -17.97
N LYS A 156 -3.16 -8.56 -19.05
CA LYS A 156 -3.70 -8.18 -20.37
C LYS A 156 -4.86 -9.12 -20.73
N ASN A 157 -5.97 -8.55 -21.20
CA ASN A 157 -7.16 -9.31 -21.64
C ASN A 157 -7.68 -10.33 -20.60
N GLY A 158 -7.61 -9.98 -19.32
CA GLY A 158 -8.04 -10.86 -18.22
C GLY A 158 -7.07 -11.97 -17.86
N MET A 159 -5.92 -12.10 -18.53
CA MET A 159 -4.91 -13.13 -18.26
C MET A 159 -3.67 -12.53 -17.58
N PRO A 160 -3.17 -13.15 -16.49
CA PRO A 160 -1.90 -12.75 -15.88
C PRO A 160 -0.75 -12.79 -16.89
N SER A 161 0.07 -11.75 -16.90
CA SER A 161 1.34 -11.72 -17.63
C SER A 161 2.45 -12.26 -16.73
N LYS A 162 3.52 -12.83 -17.29
CA LYS A 162 4.72 -13.17 -16.51
C LYS A 162 5.59 -11.92 -16.29
N PRO A 163 6.38 -11.84 -15.21
CA PRO A 163 7.36 -10.80 -15.06
C PRO A 163 8.35 -10.80 -16.23
N ILE A 164 8.80 -9.61 -16.61
CA ILE A 164 9.76 -9.36 -17.69
C ILE A 164 11.01 -8.69 -17.13
N ASN A 165 12.08 -8.62 -17.93
CA ASN A 165 13.33 -8.00 -17.50
C ASN A 165 13.09 -6.56 -17.03
N ILE A 166 13.83 -6.15 -16.01
CA ILE A 166 13.85 -4.75 -15.56
C ILE A 166 14.19 -3.83 -16.74
N LYS A 167 13.67 -2.59 -16.72
CA LYS A 167 13.91 -1.58 -17.76
C LYS A 167 13.53 -2.02 -19.18
N THR A 168 12.59 -2.96 -19.34
CA THR A 168 12.03 -3.29 -20.67
C THR A 168 11.24 -2.09 -21.23
N HIS A 169 10.52 -1.36 -20.37
CA HIS A 169 9.82 -0.12 -20.72
C HIS A 169 10.54 1.07 -20.11
N LEU A 170 11.37 1.76 -20.89
CA LEU A 170 12.20 2.87 -20.39
C LEU A 170 11.37 4.13 -20.06
N GLU A 171 10.15 4.20 -20.58
CA GLU A 171 9.16 5.23 -20.28
C GLU A 171 8.45 4.99 -18.94
N ASN A 172 8.54 3.77 -18.38
CA ASN A 172 8.07 3.46 -17.03
C ASN A 172 9.07 3.97 -15.98
N VAL A 173 9.29 5.27 -15.98
CA VAL A 173 10.31 5.92 -15.17
C VAL A 173 9.70 7.08 -14.40
N SER A 174 10.07 7.20 -13.13
CA SER A 174 9.67 8.33 -12.30
C SER A 174 10.45 9.59 -12.64
N ILE A 175 9.99 10.73 -12.10
CA ILE A 175 10.70 12.01 -12.20
C ILE A 175 12.12 11.97 -11.59
N TYR A 176 12.44 10.95 -10.80
CA TYR A 176 13.75 10.75 -10.19
C TYR A 176 14.60 9.70 -10.91
N GLY A 177 14.15 9.16 -12.05
CA GLY A 177 14.87 8.14 -12.80
C GLY A 177 14.70 6.72 -12.26
N VAL A 178 13.67 6.47 -11.43
CA VAL A 178 13.40 5.15 -10.87
C VAL A 178 12.44 4.40 -11.78
N TYR A 179 12.83 3.21 -12.23
CA TYR A 179 12.12 2.40 -13.21
C TYR A 179 11.25 1.32 -12.55
N ASP A 180 10.27 0.85 -13.34
CA ASP A 180 9.40 -0.29 -13.02
C ASP A 180 8.66 -0.14 -11.69
N LEU A 181 8.27 1.09 -11.34
CA LEU A 181 7.47 1.37 -10.15
C LEU A 181 5.97 1.16 -10.37
N ALA A 182 5.58 0.70 -11.56
CA ALA A 182 4.21 0.40 -11.96
C ALA A 182 4.19 -0.88 -12.81
N GLY A 183 3.57 -1.93 -12.29
CA GLY A 183 3.52 -3.27 -12.88
C GLY A 183 4.80 -4.10 -12.65
N ASN A 184 4.92 -5.18 -13.43
CA ASN A 184 5.96 -6.21 -13.36
C ASN A 184 5.89 -7.01 -12.05
N VAL A 185 6.40 -6.49 -10.94
CA VAL A 185 6.30 -7.09 -9.62
C VAL A 185 5.79 -6.06 -8.62
N GLU A 186 4.93 -6.49 -7.70
CA GLU A 186 4.61 -5.64 -6.57
C GLU A 186 5.71 -5.72 -5.52
N GLU A 187 5.88 -4.68 -4.72
CA GLU A 187 7.10 -4.52 -3.94
C GLU A 187 6.85 -4.34 -2.45
N TRP A 188 7.55 -5.15 -1.65
CA TRP A 188 7.54 -5.00 -0.20
C TRP A 188 8.07 -3.64 0.25
N THR A 189 7.32 -3.02 1.15
CA THR A 189 7.75 -1.85 1.91
C THR A 189 7.94 -2.22 3.38
N LYS A 190 8.74 -1.44 4.11
CA LYS A 190 8.95 -1.56 5.56
C LYS A 190 7.70 -1.25 6.38
N SER A 191 6.74 -0.58 5.76
CA SER A 191 5.52 -0.09 6.36
C SER A 191 4.49 -1.21 6.53
N TYR A 192 3.73 -1.16 7.63
CA TYR A 192 2.61 -2.06 7.87
C TYR A 192 1.29 -1.33 7.62
N ASN A 193 0.27 -2.08 7.21
CA ASN A 193 -1.08 -1.58 7.02
C ASN A 193 -1.64 -1.08 8.35
N LYS A 194 -1.75 0.24 8.42
CA LYS A 194 -2.32 1.01 9.52
C LYS A 194 -3.03 2.23 8.93
N PRO A 195 -4.04 2.78 9.64
CA PRO A 195 -4.66 4.02 9.24
C PRO A 195 -3.61 5.14 9.24
N TYR A 196 -3.57 5.93 8.18
CA TYR A 196 -2.73 7.14 8.16
C TYR A 196 -3.13 8.08 9.29
N LYS A 197 -2.18 8.91 9.73
CA LYS A 197 -2.41 9.91 10.76
C LYS A 197 -3.65 10.76 10.41
N ASN A 198 -4.46 11.04 11.43
CA ASN A 198 -5.74 11.74 11.31
C ASN A 198 -6.83 11.00 10.49
N SER A 199 -6.62 9.75 10.07
CA SER A 199 -7.71 8.94 9.53
C SER A 199 -8.78 8.74 10.58
N LYS A 200 -10.04 8.87 10.16
CA LYS A 200 -11.22 8.64 11.00
C LYS A 200 -11.62 7.17 11.02
N LEU A 201 -11.19 6.41 10.01
CA LEU A 201 -11.49 4.99 9.91
C LEU A 201 -10.74 4.23 11.00
N ILE A 202 -11.47 3.34 11.68
CA ILE A 202 -10.90 2.41 12.64
C ILE A 202 -10.51 1.14 11.88
N TYR A 203 -9.32 0.62 12.14
CA TYR A 203 -8.85 -0.61 11.51
C TYR A 203 -8.84 -1.71 12.55
N SER A 204 -9.34 -2.88 12.17
CA SER A 204 -9.10 -4.09 12.93
C SER A 204 -7.59 -4.29 13.15
N ASN A 205 -7.18 -4.57 14.38
CA ASN A 205 -5.80 -4.92 14.75
C ASN A 205 -5.29 -6.19 14.05
N LEU A 206 -6.19 -6.99 13.47
CA LEU A 206 -5.81 -8.14 12.65
C LEU A 206 -5.47 -7.77 11.20
N LEU A 207 -5.64 -6.51 10.79
CA LEU A 207 -5.24 -6.00 9.47
C LEU A 207 -3.83 -5.42 9.46
N SER A 208 -2.93 -5.94 10.31
CA SER A 208 -1.53 -5.51 10.38
C SER A 208 -0.63 -6.44 9.57
N TYR A 209 -0.47 -6.14 8.28
CA TYR A 209 0.42 -6.85 7.35
C TYR A 209 1.36 -5.87 6.64
N PRO A 210 2.52 -6.29 6.12
CA PRO A 210 3.41 -5.39 5.38
C PRO A 210 2.75 -4.88 4.08
N ILE A 211 2.95 -3.60 3.75
CA ILE A 211 2.35 -2.97 2.58
C ILE A 211 3.16 -3.31 1.32
N LEU A 212 2.42 -3.65 0.26
CA LEU A 212 2.92 -3.82 -1.11
C LEU A 212 2.51 -2.60 -1.96
N ARG A 213 3.40 -2.19 -2.87
CA ARG A 213 3.21 -1.06 -3.78
C ARG A 213 3.55 -1.42 -5.23
N GLY A 214 3.10 -0.59 -6.17
CA GLY A 214 3.51 -0.65 -7.58
C GLY A 214 2.71 -1.60 -8.47
N GLY A 215 1.96 -2.53 -7.90
CA GLY A 215 1.20 -3.50 -8.68
C GLY A 215 2.10 -4.52 -9.40
N THR A 216 1.48 -5.48 -10.07
CA THR A 216 2.14 -6.71 -10.52
C THR A 216 1.64 -7.10 -11.90
N SER A 217 2.39 -7.94 -12.61
CA SER A 217 1.98 -8.51 -13.89
C SER A 217 0.72 -9.41 -13.81
N GLU A 218 0.25 -9.77 -12.61
CA GLU A 218 -1.01 -10.52 -12.39
C GLU A 218 -2.27 -9.65 -12.28
N HIS A 219 -2.12 -8.35 -12.06
CA HIS A 219 -3.24 -7.48 -11.67
C HIS A 219 -3.48 -6.35 -12.66
N GLY A 220 -4.59 -5.63 -12.47
CA GLY A 220 -4.97 -4.50 -13.30
C GLY A 220 -4.16 -3.24 -12.98
N ILE A 221 -4.34 -2.21 -13.81
CA ILE A 221 -3.63 -0.93 -13.70
C ILE A 221 -3.93 -0.18 -12.38
N ASP A 222 -5.03 -0.50 -11.69
CA ASP A 222 -5.41 0.17 -10.45
C ASP A 222 -4.34 0.04 -9.36
N LEU A 223 -3.71 -1.14 -9.27
CA LEU A 223 -2.58 -1.43 -8.38
C LEU A 223 -1.29 -0.74 -8.79
N ALA A 224 -1.17 -0.31 -10.05
CA ALA A 224 0.00 0.40 -10.56
C ALA A 224 0.00 1.90 -10.24
N ARG A 225 -1.09 2.44 -9.66
CA ARG A 225 -1.14 3.84 -9.22
C ARG A 225 -0.16 4.09 -8.07
N SER A 226 0.50 5.23 -8.10
CA SER A 226 1.51 5.63 -7.13
C SER A 226 0.97 5.69 -5.69
N THR A 227 -0.33 5.91 -5.45
CA THR A 227 -0.94 5.96 -4.11
C THR A 227 -1.52 4.62 -3.65
N ARG A 228 -1.66 3.63 -4.54
CA ARG A 228 -2.40 2.41 -4.23
C ARG A 228 -1.66 1.55 -3.21
N ARG A 229 -2.41 1.01 -2.24
CA ARG A 229 -1.91 0.18 -1.13
C ARG A 229 -2.44 -1.25 -1.22
N HIS A 230 -1.54 -2.23 -1.28
CA HIS A 230 -1.86 -3.66 -1.26
C HIS A 230 -1.13 -4.38 -0.10
N GLY A 231 -1.30 -5.71 0.07
CA GLY A 231 -0.51 -6.48 1.04
C GLY A 231 -1.19 -7.67 1.73
N ASN A 232 -2.52 -7.70 1.86
CA ASN A 232 -3.20 -8.77 2.61
C ASN A 232 -3.12 -10.14 1.89
N HIS A 233 -3.02 -10.11 0.57
CA HIS A 233 -2.90 -11.30 -0.29
C HIS A 233 -1.81 -11.07 -1.34
N PRO A 234 -0.53 -11.24 -0.98
CA PRO A 234 0.59 -11.01 -1.89
C PRO A 234 0.49 -11.90 -3.14
N SER A 235 0.76 -11.32 -4.30
CA SER A 235 0.89 -11.99 -5.59
C SER A 235 2.07 -12.97 -5.58
N LEU A 236 2.01 -13.98 -6.46
CA LEU A 236 3.18 -14.82 -6.74
C LEU A 236 4.35 -13.98 -7.29
N TYR A 237 4.05 -12.87 -7.96
CA TYR A 237 5.04 -11.94 -8.50
C TYR A 237 5.27 -10.77 -7.54
N THR A 238 5.48 -11.11 -6.28
CA THR A 238 5.96 -10.18 -5.25
C THR A 238 7.48 -10.17 -5.22
N GLY A 239 8.06 -8.99 -5.40
CA GLY A 239 9.47 -8.69 -5.26
C GLY A 239 9.69 -7.58 -4.23
N PHE A 240 10.78 -6.82 -4.42
CA PHE A 240 11.09 -5.67 -3.59
C PHE A 240 12.17 -4.81 -4.24
N ARG A 241 12.31 -3.58 -3.75
CA ARG A 241 13.46 -2.72 -3.97
C ARG A 241 14.04 -2.27 -2.64
N ILE A 242 15.21 -1.64 -2.68
CA ILE A 242 15.95 -1.26 -1.47
C ILE A 242 16.21 0.23 -1.44
N VAL A 243 16.41 0.75 -0.24
CA VAL A 243 16.91 2.10 -0.02
C VAL A 243 18.19 2.08 0.82
N LYS A 244 19.08 3.03 0.56
CA LYS A 244 20.18 3.41 1.44
C LYS A 244 19.82 4.70 2.18
N ARG A 245 20.06 4.72 3.48
CA ARG A 245 19.82 5.90 4.33
C ARG A 245 21.09 6.29 5.07
N LYS A 246 21.25 7.59 5.32
CA LYS A 246 22.27 8.09 6.26
C LYS A 246 21.81 7.96 7.72
N ASN A 247 20.49 7.95 7.97
CA ASN A 247 19.91 7.90 9.30
C ASN A 247 18.64 7.03 9.32
N ALA A 248 18.46 6.22 10.37
CA ALA A 248 17.42 5.20 10.46
C ALA A 248 16.17 5.63 11.26
N ALA A 249 16.11 6.88 11.73
CA ALA A 249 15.18 7.27 12.78
C ALA A 249 13.71 7.40 12.30
N ASN A 250 12.83 6.56 12.86
CA ASN A 250 11.40 6.75 13.14
C ASN A 250 10.44 7.31 12.06
N ILE A 251 10.82 7.41 10.79
CA ILE A 251 9.94 7.95 9.72
C ILE A 251 8.60 7.19 9.68
N THR A 252 8.62 5.87 9.85
CA THR A 252 7.42 5.02 9.72
C THR A 252 6.34 5.28 10.76
N SER A 253 6.70 5.48 12.03
CA SER A 253 5.70 5.58 13.11
C SER A 253 4.93 6.90 13.06
N ILE A 254 5.54 7.98 12.56
CA ILE A 254 4.95 9.33 12.51
C ILE A 254 3.81 9.42 11.48
N MET A 255 3.82 8.53 10.47
CA MET A 255 2.85 8.52 9.36
C MET A 255 1.48 7.95 9.75
N TYR A 256 1.41 7.15 10.81
CA TYR A 256 0.21 6.38 11.14
C TYR A 256 -0.50 6.91 12.40
N GLN A 257 -1.77 6.57 12.55
CA GLN A 257 -2.47 6.74 13.82
C GLN A 257 -1.74 6.01 14.94
N ASN A 258 -1.69 6.64 16.11
CA ASN A 258 -1.31 5.93 17.32
C ASN A 258 -2.33 4.83 17.59
N VAL A 259 -1.85 3.67 18.03
CA VAL A 259 -2.72 2.54 18.39
C VAL A 259 -3.76 3.02 19.40
N GLN A 260 -5.04 2.88 19.06
CA GLN A 260 -6.12 3.17 19.99
C GLN A 260 -6.01 2.20 21.18
N LYS A 261 -5.74 2.73 22.37
CA LYS A 261 -5.60 1.94 23.60
C LYS A 261 -6.93 1.46 24.18
N SER A 262 -8.07 1.96 23.69
CA SER A 262 -9.40 1.68 24.24
C SER A 262 -10.25 0.80 23.32
N ASN A 263 -10.95 -0.17 23.89
CA ASN A 263 -11.94 -1.04 23.23
C ASN A 263 -13.25 -0.31 22.85
N ASN A 264 -13.33 1.02 22.93
CA ASN A 264 -14.62 1.72 22.90
C ASN A 264 -14.97 2.17 21.49
N LEU A 265 -15.41 1.22 20.67
CA LEU A 265 -16.19 1.48 19.47
C LEU A 265 -17.54 2.12 19.85
N LYS A 266 -18.01 3.09 19.06
CA LYS A 266 -19.24 3.86 19.30
C LYS A 266 -20.19 3.78 18.12
N ILE A 267 -21.48 4.02 18.39
CA ILE A 267 -22.48 4.21 17.34
C ILE A 267 -22.01 5.33 16.40
N GLY A 268 -22.05 5.04 15.09
CA GLY A 268 -21.58 5.93 14.03
C GLY A 268 -20.10 5.76 13.65
N ASP A 269 -19.32 4.93 14.35
CA ASP A 269 -17.95 4.63 13.93
C ASP A 269 -17.93 3.79 12.65
N PHE A 270 -16.94 4.06 11.80
CA PHE A 270 -16.66 3.30 10.58
C PHE A 270 -15.41 2.45 10.80
N VAL A 271 -15.56 1.14 10.64
CA VAL A 271 -14.54 0.14 10.94
C VAL A 271 -14.22 -0.67 9.69
N LEU A 272 -12.95 -0.70 9.29
CA LEU A 272 -12.42 -1.68 8.36
C LEU A 272 -12.13 -2.97 9.13
N GLY A 273 -13.08 -3.90 9.09
CA GLY A 273 -13.04 -5.18 9.77
C GLY A 273 -12.37 -6.28 8.95
N LYS A 274 -12.00 -7.37 9.63
CA LYS A 274 -11.44 -8.58 9.01
C LYS A 274 -12.44 -9.72 9.07
N ILE A 275 -12.75 -10.33 7.94
CA ILE A 275 -13.61 -11.51 7.87
C ILE A 275 -12.86 -12.71 8.47
N LEU A 276 -13.41 -13.28 9.55
CA LEU A 276 -12.86 -14.45 10.23
C LEU A 276 -13.46 -15.76 9.72
N ASN A 277 -14.78 -15.77 9.53
CA ASN A 277 -15.52 -16.92 9.06
C ASN A 277 -16.73 -16.48 8.22
N ILE A 278 -17.12 -17.33 7.28
CA ILE A 278 -18.34 -17.19 6.49
C ILE A 278 -19.13 -18.48 6.67
N ASP A 279 -20.35 -18.34 7.17
CA ASP A 279 -21.33 -19.40 7.34
C ASP A 279 -22.42 -19.27 6.26
N SER A 280 -23.46 -20.12 6.26
CA SER A 280 -24.45 -20.16 5.18
C SER A 280 -25.30 -18.89 5.06
N ASP A 281 -25.54 -18.20 6.17
CA ASP A 281 -26.42 -17.04 6.29
C ASP A 281 -25.72 -15.81 6.89
N SER A 282 -24.48 -15.98 7.35
CA SER A 282 -23.81 -14.99 8.19
C SER A 282 -22.29 -14.96 8.03
N ILE A 283 -21.71 -13.81 8.38
CA ILE A 283 -20.26 -13.57 8.34
C ILE A 283 -19.81 -13.09 9.71
N VAL A 284 -18.80 -13.77 10.27
CA VAL A 284 -18.15 -13.34 11.51
C VAL A 284 -17.00 -12.40 11.18
N ILE A 285 -17.10 -11.17 11.66
CA ILE A 285 -16.17 -10.09 11.34
C ILE A 285 -15.50 -9.60 12.62
N HIS A 286 -14.18 -9.51 12.58
CA HIS A 286 -13.38 -8.89 13.62
C HIS A 286 -13.37 -7.37 13.44
N LEU A 287 -13.82 -6.62 14.44
CA LEU A 287 -13.89 -5.16 14.39
C LEU A 287 -12.63 -4.52 14.98
N LEU A 288 -12.34 -4.79 16.27
CA LEU A 288 -11.21 -4.20 16.99
C LEU A 288 -10.95 -4.97 18.30
N ASN A 289 -9.69 -5.20 18.62
CA ASN A 289 -9.21 -5.92 19.81
C ASN A 289 -9.82 -7.32 19.96
N ASP A 290 -10.80 -7.51 20.84
CA ASP A 290 -11.54 -8.78 21.00
C ASP A 290 -12.99 -8.69 20.47
N ILE A 291 -13.37 -7.54 19.90
CA ILE A 291 -14.72 -7.26 19.43
C ILE A 291 -14.95 -7.92 18.07
N LYS A 292 -16.06 -8.66 17.99
CA LYS A 292 -16.55 -9.31 16.79
C LYS A 292 -18.01 -8.94 16.57
N THR A 293 -18.44 -9.01 15.31
CA THR A 293 -19.84 -8.87 14.91
C THR A 293 -20.24 -10.01 13.98
N LEU A 294 -21.52 -10.31 13.95
CA LEU A 294 -22.15 -11.17 12.96
C LEU A 294 -22.94 -10.29 11.99
N VAL A 295 -22.72 -10.44 10.69
CA VAL A 295 -23.44 -9.72 9.64
C VAL A 295 -24.17 -10.73 8.77
N ASN A 296 -25.48 -10.53 8.56
CA ASN A 296 -26.29 -11.39 7.69
C ASN A 296 -25.93 -11.15 6.22
N ILE A 297 -25.67 -12.21 5.46
CA ILE A 297 -25.28 -12.13 4.04
C ILE A 297 -26.38 -11.49 3.19
N GLU A 298 -27.67 -11.74 3.48
CA GLU A 298 -28.80 -11.16 2.72
C GLU A 298 -28.90 -9.65 2.87
N SER A 299 -28.28 -9.07 3.90
CA SER A 299 -28.22 -7.62 4.08
C SER A 299 -27.15 -6.94 3.21
N LEU A 300 -26.32 -7.72 2.51
CA LEU A 300 -25.25 -7.22 1.65
C LEU A 300 -25.73 -7.20 0.18
N PRO A 301 -25.52 -6.11 -0.58
CA PRO A 301 -25.99 -6.04 -1.96
C PRO A 301 -25.36 -7.12 -2.87
N THR A 302 -26.12 -7.63 -3.84
CA THR A 302 -25.70 -8.74 -4.72
C THR A 302 -24.47 -8.42 -5.57
N GLU A 303 -24.38 -7.19 -6.10
CA GLU A 303 -23.23 -6.71 -6.88
C GLU A 303 -21.93 -6.72 -6.06
N ILE A 304 -22.04 -6.60 -4.73
CA ILE A 304 -20.93 -6.69 -3.79
C ILE A 304 -20.53 -8.15 -3.57
N VAL A 305 -21.46 -9.10 -3.56
CA VAL A 305 -21.13 -10.53 -3.57
C VAL A 305 -20.31 -10.90 -4.82
N GLU A 306 -20.58 -10.24 -5.95
CA GLU A 306 -19.91 -10.44 -7.23
C GLU A 306 -18.57 -9.69 -7.37
N LEU A 307 -18.50 -8.40 -7.02
CA LEU A 307 -17.28 -7.56 -7.09
C LEU A 307 -16.21 -7.96 -6.07
N PHE A 308 -16.61 -8.42 -4.89
CA PHE A 308 -15.65 -8.87 -3.88
C PHE A 308 -15.02 -10.22 -4.20
N GLY A 309 -15.43 -10.87 -5.31
CA GLY A 309 -14.81 -12.09 -5.80
C GLY A 309 -14.43 -13.01 -4.64
N SER A 310 -15.38 -13.24 -3.71
CA SER A 310 -15.29 -13.96 -2.44
C SER A 310 -15.59 -13.15 -1.15
N PHE A 311 -16.87 -13.12 -0.77
CA PHE A 311 -17.24 -13.56 0.61
C PHE A 311 -16.96 -15.07 0.79
N LYS A 312 -15.88 -15.60 0.21
CA LYS A 312 -15.49 -17.02 0.22
C LYS A 312 -14.06 -17.21 0.72
N ASN A 313 -13.27 -16.13 0.80
CA ASN A 313 -11.91 -16.19 1.32
C ASN A 313 -11.93 -15.61 2.74
N LYS A 314 -11.60 -16.46 3.70
CA LYS A 314 -11.21 -16.02 5.05
C LYS A 314 -10.10 -14.98 4.90
N ASP A 315 -10.04 -14.02 5.81
CA ASP A 315 -9.08 -12.92 5.87
C ASP A 315 -9.36 -11.67 5.03
N SER A 316 -10.41 -11.64 4.20
CA SER A 316 -10.82 -10.42 3.45
C SER A 316 -11.22 -9.25 4.36
N GLU A 317 -11.12 -8.03 3.82
CA GLU A 317 -11.45 -6.77 4.52
C GLU A 317 -12.84 -6.26 4.13
N ILE A 318 -13.57 -5.68 5.08
CA ILE A 318 -14.88 -5.07 4.84
C ILE A 318 -15.09 -3.82 5.68
N LEU A 319 -15.62 -2.77 5.04
CA LEU A 319 -16.03 -1.55 5.75
C LEU A 319 -17.43 -1.73 6.34
N LEU A 320 -17.55 -1.46 7.63
CA LEU A 320 -18.80 -1.48 8.37
C LEU A 320 -19.00 -0.17 9.12
N LYS A 321 -20.27 0.20 9.30
CA LYS A 321 -20.71 1.26 10.20
C LYS A 321 -21.44 0.64 11.38
N ILE A 322 -21.13 1.10 12.58
CA ILE A 322 -21.80 0.66 13.81
C ILE A 322 -23.12 1.41 13.93
N GLU A 323 -24.22 0.67 13.90
CA GLU A 323 -25.57 1.22 13.99
C GLU A 323 -26.10 1.23 15.42
N ASP A 324 -25.78 0.19 16.20
CA ASP A 324 -26.25 0.06 17.57
C ASP A 324 -25.31 -0.82 18.41
N ILE A 325 -25.40 -0.68 19.75
CA ILE A 325 -24.64 -1.45 20.72
C ILE A 325 -25.59 -1.91 21.83
N ILE A 326 -25.91 -3.20 21.86
CA ILE A 326 -26.85 -3.79 22.82
C ILE A 326 -26.12 -4.86 23.62
N ASN A 327 -25.92 -4.64 24.92
CA ASN A 327 -25.23 -5.59 25.81
C ASN A 327 -23.85 -6.05 25.26
N ASP A 328 -23.02 -5.10 24.83
CA ASP A 328 -21.71 -5.33 24.19
C ASP A 328 -21.74 -6.10 22.85
N ILE A 329 -22.94 -6.28 22.27
CA ILE A 329 -23.12 -6.78 20.91
C ILE A 329 -23.19 -5.58 19.97
N TYR A 330 -22.25 -5.52 19.04
CA TYR A 330 -22.15 -4.46 18.04
C TYR A 330 -22.98 -4.84 16.82
N LEU A 331 -24.04 -4.10 16.56
CA LEU A 331 -24.84 -4.26 15.35
C LEU A 331 -24.28 -3.36 14.25
N CYS A 332 -23.91 -3.96 13.13
CA CYS A 332 -23.21 -3.29 12.05
C CYS A 332 -23.94 -3.45 10.73
N LYS A 333 -23.80 -2.46 9.84
CA LYS A 333 -24.20 -2.55 8.44
C LYS A 333 -23.09 -2.10 7.52
N ARG A 334 -23.19 -2.43 6.23
CA ARG A 334 -22.37 -1.76 5.21
C ARG A 334 -22.90 -0.32 5.03
N PRO A 335 -22.05 0.71 5.14
CA PRO A 335 -22.50 2.08 4.92
C PRO A 335 -22.85 2.33 3.45
N SER A 336 -23.84 3.19 3.20
CA SER A 336 -24.10 3.72 1.85
C SER A 336 -23.01 4.69 1.40
N LEU A 337 -22.95 5.00 0.10
CA LEU A 337 -22.02 6.00 -0.41
C LEU A 337 -22.25 7.38 0.21
N GLU A 338 -23.51 7.77 0.44
CA GLU A 338 -23.87 9.02 1.10
C GLU A 338 -23.42 9.03 2.57
N GLU A 339 -23.54 7.91 3.28
CA GLU A 339 -23.05 7.79 4.66
C GLU A 339 -21.52 7.90 4.71
N ILE A 340 -20.81 7.28 3.76
CA ILE A 340 -19.35 7.42 3.61
C ILE A 340 -18.99 8.89 3.34
N ASP A 341 -19.67 9.54 2.39
CA ASP A 341 -19.39 10.92 2.04
C ASP A 341 -19.64 11.86 3.22
N GLN A 342 -20.77 11.72 3.92
CA GLN A 342 -21.06 12.47 5.14
C GLN A 342 -19.98 12.25 6.21
N PHE A 343 -19.56 11.01 6.43
CA PHE A 343 -18.52 10.69 7.40
C PHE A 343 -17.20 11.42 7.11
N PHE A 344 -16.80 11.51 5.84
CA PHE A 344 -15.58 12.20 5.45
C PHE A 344 -15.75 13.73 5.37
N THR A 345 -16.91 14.25 4.95
CA THR A 345 -17.17 15.69 4.70
C THR A 345 -17.59 16.49 5.93
N VAL A 346 -18.41 15.94 6.84
CA VAL A 346 -19.02 16.66 7.98
C VAL A 346 -17.98 17.25 8.96
N ASN A 347 -16.71 16.83 8.87
CA ASN A 347 -15.62 17.40 9.68
C ASN A 347 -14.55 18.15 8.86
N GLN A 348 -14.75 18.42 7.57
CA GLN A 348 -13.91 19.37 6.83
C GLN A 348 -14.32 20.82 7.13
N SER A 349 -15.61 21.09 7.28
CA SER A 349 -16.17 22.40 7.65
C SER A 349 -15.67 22.95 9.00
N SER A 350 -15.37 22.08 9.97
CA SER A 350 -14.78 22.50 11.26
C SER A 350 -13.30 22.86 11.17
N LYS A 351 -12.58 22.44 10.12
CA LYS A 351 -11.22 22.91 9.81
C LYS A 351 -11.24 24.22 9.04
N THR A 352 -12.20 24.44 8.15
CA THR A 352 -12.34 25.71 7.43
C THR A 352 -12.74 26.86 8.36
N GLU A 353 -13.62 26.61 9.34
CA GLU A 353 -13.97 27.60 10.37
C GLU A 353 -12.79 27.89 11.32
N LYS A 354 -12.01 26.87 11.73
CA LYS A 354 -10.80 27.09 12.54
C LYS A 354 -9.71 27.84 11.80
N ASN A 355 -9.49 27.54 10.51
CA ASN A 355 -8.52 28.27 9.69
C ASN A 355 -8.96 29.73 9.44
N ASN A 356 -10.26 29.98 9.26
CA ASN A 356 -10.78 31.35 9.14
C ASN A 356 -10.72 32.13 10.47
N LEU A 357 -10.89 31.45 11.61
CA LEU A 357 -10.71 32.06 12.94
C LEU A 357 -9.23 32.34 13.28
N GLU A 358 -8.29 31.53 12.79
CA GLU A 358 -6.86 31.80 12.95
C GLU A 358 -6.36 32.89 12.00
N LEU A 359 -6.83 32.95 10.75
CA LEU A 359 -6.53 34.04 9.81
C LEU A 359 -7.07 35.40 10.29
N ASN A 360 -8.26 35.43 10.90
CA ASN A 360 -8.83 36.67 11.45
C ASN A 360 -8.14 37.16 12.74
N ARG A 361 -7.32 36.34 13.41
CA ARG A 361 -6.51 36.79 14.55
C ARG A 361 -5.22 37.53 14.13
N TYR A 362 -4.78 37.38 12.89
CA TYR A 362 -3.56 38.03 12.37
C TYR A 362 -3.81 39.38 11.68
N HIS A 363 -5.07 39.82 11.55
CA HIS A 363 -5.42 41.13 10.95
C HIS A 363 -5.95 42.17 11.95
N GLY A 364 -5.72 41.97 13.25
CA GLY A 364 -6.24 42.83 14.32
C GLY A 364 -5.26 43.83 14.94
N TRP A 365 -4.15 44.21 14.28
CA TRP A 365 -3.26 45.28 14.76
C TRP A 365 -2.81 46.17 13.59
N GLY A 366 -3.43 47.35 13.50
CA GLY A 366 -3.10 48.38 12.52
C GLY A 366 -4.14 49.50 12.52
N ILE A 367 -4.10 50.36 13.54
CA ILE A 367 -4.56 51.75 13.47
C ILE A 367 -3.30 52.62 13.45
#